data_AF-A0A537KKK0-F1
#
_entry.id   AF-A0A537KKK0-F1
#
_cell.length_a   1.000
_cell.length_b   1.000
_cell.length_c   1.000
_cell.angle_alpha   90.00
_cell.angle_beta   90.00
_cell.angle_gamma   90.00
#
_symmetry.space_group_name_H-M   'P 1'
#
loop_
_entity.id
_entity.type
_entity.pdbx_description
1 polymer ?
#
loop_
_entity_poly.entity_id
_entity_poly.type
_entity_poly.pdbx_seq_one_letter_code
_entity_poly.pdbx_strand_id
1 'polypeptide(L)'
;MKRLLKNHFELYSILACISTAFPLIMIAALLRSNYSFAFHLLLFLTGWLVWTWVEYHVHRFLLHPKTDKWKTCTSQIHQHHHIDPGQFETTLSHRILLFIFSCLFIYIAYKLNNYFTFLSGFFWGAVAYCYIHYLLHKKWTEAFMPRHHDFHITHHCKHIDKCFGVTVMWWDMLFGTIPKKNLSASNKILNFYYKK
;
A
#
# COMPACT_ATOMS: atom_id res chain seq x y z
N MET A 1 24.72 -6.52 10.72
CA MET A 1 23.81 -7.20 11.67
C MET A 1 22.46 -6.48 11.84
N LYS A 2 22.40 -5.20 12.24
CA LYS A 2 21.14 -4.44 12.41
C LYS A 2 20.26 -4.37 11.14
N ARG A 3 20.86 -4.17 9.96
CA ARG A 3 20.16 -4.11 8.66
C ARG A 3 19.53 -5.45 8.23
N LEU A 4 20.15 -6.59 8.57
CA LEU A 4 19.59 -7.92 8.30
C LEU A 4 18.41 -8.21 9.23
N LEU A 5 18.56 -7.93 10.53
CA LEU A 5 17.48 -8.10 11.52
C LEU A 5 16.25 -7.25 11.20
N LYS A 6 16.44 -6.02 10.68
CA LYS A 6 15.35 -5.12 10.25
C LYS A 6 14.58 -5.65 9.03
N ASN A 7 15.29 -6.13 8.01
CA ASN A 7 14.68 -6.74 6.81
C ASN A 7 13.84 -7.98 7.16
N HIS A 8 14.30 -8.79 8.12
CA HIS A 8 13.53 -9.94 8.59
C HIS A 8 12.27 -9.49 9.34
N PHE A 9 12.37 -8.49 10.23
CA PHE A 9 11.23 -8.00 11.01
C PHE A 9 10.09 -7.42 10.14
N GLU A 10 10.41 -6.69 9.08
CA GLU A 10 9.41 -6.17 8.13
C GLU A 10 8.74 -7.29 7.33
N LEU A 11 9.53 -8.26 6.83
CA LEU A 11 8.99 -9.44 6.16
C LEU A 11 8.10 -10.27 7.09
N TYR A 12 8.51 -10.49 8.35
CA TYR A 12 7.71 -11.19 9.35
C TYR A 12 6.45 -10.41 9.72
N SER A 13 6.49 -9.08 9.77
CA SER A 13 5.31 -8.25 10.03
C SER A 13 4.29 -8.35 8.89
N ILE A 14 4.76 -8.32 7.65
CA ILE A 14 3.92 -8.50 6.46
C ILE A 14 3.32 -9.91 6.43
N LEU A 15 4.15 -10.93 6.63
CA LEU A 15 3.70 -12.34 6.67
C LEU A 15 2.73 -12.60 7.83
N ALA A 16 2.93 -11.97 8.99
CA ALA A 16 2.02 -12.06 10.13
C ALA A 16 0.67 -11.38 9.87
N CYS A 17 0.66 -10.23 9.17
CA CYS A 17 -0.59 -9.59 8.75
C CYS A 17 -1.36 -10.44 7.71
N ILE A 18 -0.65 -11.10 6.78
CA ILE A 18 -1.24 -12.04 5.81
C ILE A 18 -1.80 -13.28 6.52
N SER A 19 -1.08 -13.84 7.49
CA SER A 19 -1.41 -15.13 8.11
C SER A 19 -2.49 -15.04 9.20
N THR A 20 -2.71 -13.88 9.82
CA THR A 20 -3.65 -13.75 10.95
C THR A 20 -5.02 -13.20 10.56
N ALA A 21 -5.08 -12.18 9.69
CA ALA A 21 -6.36 -11.53 9.37
C ALA A 21 -7.15 -12.27 8.29
N PHE A 22 -6.49 -12.87 7.31
CA PHE A 22 -7.15 -13.46 6.15
C PHE A 22 -7.96 -14.73 6.47
N PRO A 23 -7.42 -15.72 7.22
CA PRO A 23 -8.15 -16.96 7.49
C PRO A 23 -9.29 -16.76 8.48
N LEU A 24 -9.10 -15.95 9.54
CA LEU A 24 -10.10 -15.75 10.59
C LEU A 24 -11.34 -15.02 10.07
N ILE A 25 -11.16 -14.06 9.15
CA ILE A 25 -12.26 -13.27 8.60
C ILE A 25 -13.00 -14.06 7.49
N MET A 26 -12.28 -14.88 6.70
CA MET A 26 -12.91 -15.84 5.77
C MET A 26 -13.70 -16.93 6.50
N ILE A 27 -13.14 -17.51 7.57
CA ILE A 27 -13.82 -18.51 8.40
C ILE A 27 -15.08 -17.92 9.05
N ALA A 28 -15.01 -16.69 9.59
CA ALA A 28 -16.18 -16.03 10.15
C ALA A 28 -17.28 -15.72 9.11
N ALA A 29 -16.90 -15.39 7.87
CA ALA A 29 -17.84 -15.16 6.76
C ALA A 29 -18.48 -16.45 6.23
N LEU A 30 -17.72 -17.55 6.16
CA LEU A 30 -18.21 -18.85 5.69
C LEU A 30 -19.12 -19.54 6.71
N LEU A 31 -18.89 -19.34 8.01
CA LEU A 31 -19.67 -20.01 9.07
C LEU A 31 -21.08 -19.43 9.31
N ARG A 32 -21.45 -18.31 8.68
CA ARG A 32 -22.72 -17.58 9.02
C ARG A 32 -23.56 -17.08 7.84
N SER A 33 -23.19 -17.36 6.60
CA SER A 33 -23.81 -16.72 5.44
C SER A 33 -24.72 -17.64 4.63
N ASN A 34 -25.97 -17.22 4.42
CA ASN A 34 -26.89 -17.78 3.40
C ASN A 34 -26.59 -17.30 1.96
N TYR A 35 -25.53 -16.50 1.76
CA TYR A 35 -25.14 -15.94 0.47
C TYR A 35 -24.17 -16.83 -0.31
N SER A 36 -24.20 -16.72 -1.64
CA SER A 36 -23.36 -17.50 -2.54
C SER A 36 -21.88 -17.10 -2.48
N PHE A 37 -20.99 -17.98 -2.95
CA PHE A 37 -19.56 -17.68 -3.10
C PHE A 37 -19.32 -16.43 -3.96
N ALA A 38 -20.07 -16.27 -5.06
CA ALA A 38 -19.93 -15.12 -5.95
C ALA A 38 -20.21 -13.79 -5.24
N PHE A 39 -21.21 -13.76 -4.34
CA PHE A 39 -21.48 -12.58 -3.52
C PHE A 39 -20.28 -12.22 -2.65
N HIS A 40 -19.69 -13.20 -1.95
CA HIS A 40 -18.50 -12.98 -1.13
C HIS A 40 -17.29 -12.54 -1.95
N LEU A 41 -17.07 -13.14 -3.12
CA LEU A 41 -15.99 -12.73 -4.01
C LEU A 41 -16.15 -11.28 -4.45
N LEU A 42 -17.34 -10.88 -4.90
CA LEU A 42 -17.61 -9.49 -5.28
C LEU A 42 -17.44 -8.53 -4.10
N LEU A 43 -17.88 -8.95 -2.91
CA LEU A 43 -17.76 -8.15 -1.70
C LEU A 43 -16.30 -7.94 -1.30
N PHE A 44 -15.47 -8.99 -1.39
CA PHE A 44 -14.02 -8.92 -1.19
C PHE A 44 -13.36 -7.98 -2.22
N LEU A 45 -13.67 -8.16 -3.51
CA LEU A 45 -13.11 -7.33 -4.58
C LEU A 45 -13.51 -5.86 -4.41
N THR A 46 -14.71 -5.59 -3.92
CA THR A 46 -15.16 -4.23 -3.59
C THR A 46 -14.32 -3.64 -2.46
N GLY A 47 -14.06 -4.40 -1.39
CA GLY A 47 -13.18 -3.97 -0.31
C GLY A 47 -11.77 -3.65 -0.79
N TRP A 48 -11.20 -4.52 -1.63
CA TRP A 48 -9.89 -4.29 -2.25
C TRP A 48 -9.89 -3.04 -3.15
N LEU A 49 -10.91 -2.87 -3.99
CA LEU A 49 -11.05 -1.70 -4.85
C LEU A 49 -11.11 -0.40 -4.02
N VAL A 50 -11.87 -0.39 -2.93
CA VAL A 50 -11.93 0.74 -2.00
C VAL A 50 -10.57 1.01 -1.37
N TRP A 51 -9.80 -0.02 -0.99
CA TRP A 51 -8.42 0.17 -0.54
C TRP A 51 -7.57 0.86 -1.60
N THR A 52 -7.59 0.41 -2.86
CA THR A 52 -6.76 1.05 -3.91
C THR A 52 -7.11 2.52 -4.13
N TRP A 53 -8.38 2.88 -3.92
CA TRP A 53 -8.83 4.28 -3.95
C TRP A 53 -8.26 5.06 -2.76
N VAL A 54 -8.33 4.50 -1.55
CA VAL A 54 -7.75 5.10 -0.33
C VAL A 54 -6.25 5.28 -0.47
N GLU A 55 -5.54 4.25 -0.93
CA GLU A 55 -4.09 4.28 -1.22
C GLU A 55 -3.73 5.50 -2.08
N TYR A 56 -4.39 5.66 -3.23
CA TYR A 56 -4.12 6.76 -4.15
C TYR A 56 -4.33 8.14 -3.50
N HIS A 57 -5.44 8.33 -2.80
CA HIS A 57 -5.77 9.64 -2.19
C HIS A 57 -4.89 9.96 -0.99
N VAL A 58 -4.59 8.96 -0.15
CA VAL A 58 -3.66 9.13 0.97
C VAL A 58 -2.26 9.46 0.44
N HIS A 59 -1.77 8.71 -0.54
CA HIS A 59 -0.44 8.97 -1.12
C HIS A 59 -0.37 10.37 -1.74
N ARG A 60 -1.38 10.75 -2.53
CA ARG A 60 -1.42 12.04 -3.22
C ARG A 60 -1.58 13.25 -2.30
N PHE A 61 -2.50 13.19 -1.34
CA PHE A 61 -2.90 14.39 -0.58
C PHE A 61 -2.34 14.42 0.84
N LEU A 62 -2.19 13.26 1.48
CA LEU A 62 -1.72 13.18 2.87
C LEU A 62 -0.20 12.98 2.93
N LEU A 63 0.37 12.15 2.06
CA LEU A 63 1.83 11.92 2.01
C LEU A 63 2.57 12.99 1.21
N HIS A 64 1.94 13.53 0.16
CA HIS A 64 2.44 14.65 -0.66
C HIS A 64 1.55 15.91 -0.58
N PRO A 65 1.38 16.52 0.61
CA PRO A 65 0.59 17.74 0.73
C PRO A 65 1.21 18.88 -0.11
N LYS A 66 0.39 19.62 -0.84
CA LYS A 66 0.85 20.72 -1.71
C LYS A 66 1.46 21.92 -0.97
N THR A 67 1.15 22.07 0.31
CA THR A 67 1.60 23.23 1.11
C THR A 67 2.06 22.77 2.48
N ASP A 68 3.06 23.46 3.03
CA ASP A 68 3.66 23.13 4.32
C ASP A 68 2.68 23.14 5.50
N LYS A 69 1.61 23.95 5.42
CA LYS A 69 0.54 24.01 6.43
C LYS A 69 -0.15 22.65 6.67
N TRP A 70 -0.16 21.75 5.68
CA TRP A 70 -0.80 20.44 5.77
C TRP A 70 0.21 19.30 5.99
N LYS A 71 1.47 19.61 6.29
CA LYS A 71 2.47 18.59 6.65
C LYS A 71 2.07 17.92 7.97
N THR A 72 1.90 16.61 7.89
CA THR A 72 1.67 15.73 9.04
C THR A 72 2.93 14.94 9.36
N CYS A 73 3.00 14.32 10.55
CA CYS A 73 4.05 13.36 10.87
C CYS A 73 4.17 12.26 9.79
N THR A 74 3.03 11.76 9.29
CA THR A 74 2.99 10.76 8.20
C THR A 74 3.59 11.28 6.89
N SER A 75 3.32 12.54 6.53
CA SER A 75 3.97 13.16 5.36
C SER A 75 5.49 13.23 5.53
N GLN A 76 5.98 13.58 6.72
CA GLN A 76 7.42 13.68 6.99
C GLN A 76 8.12 12.32 6.91
N ILE A 77 7.48 11.27 7.44
CA ILE A 77 7.98 9.89 7.33
C ILE A 77 8.08 9.47 5.86
N HIS A 78 7.06 9.79 5.06
CA HIS A 78 7.09 9.47 3.64
C HIS A 78 8.16 10.28 2.88
N GLN A 79 8.34 11.56 3.20
CA GLN A 79 9.45 12.36 2.66
C GLN A 79 10.82 11.80 3.06
N HIS A 80 10.96 11.27 4.28
CA HIS A 80 12.19 10.57 4.69
C HIS A 80 12.41 9.29 3.87
N HIS A 81 11.34 8.53 3.61
CA HIS A 81 11.39 7.35 2.75
C HIS A 81 11.82 7.67 1.31
N HIS A 82 11.49 8.85 0.77
CA HIS A 82 12.04 9.31 -0.52
C HIS A 82 13.58 9.46 -0.50
N ILE A 83 14.15 9.82 0.65
CA ILE A 83 15.60 10.03 0.82
C ILE A 83 16.33 8.70 1.07
N ASP A 84 15.74 7.85 1.91
CA ASP A 84 16.24 6.52 2.25
C ASP A 84 15.12 5.47 2.12
N PRO A 85 14.89 4.94 0.90
CA PRO A 85 13.83 3.97 0.66
C PRO A 85 14.01 2.64 1.41
N GLY A 86 15.24 2.36 1.87
CA GLY A 86 15.55 1.20 2.69
C GLY A 86 15.05 1.30 4.13
N GLN A 87 14.63 2.50 4.58
CA GLN A 87 14.06 2.74 5.90
C GLN A 87 12.54 2.84 5.78
N PHE A 88 11.87 1.68 5.63
CA PHE A 88 10.41 1.64 5.63
C PHE A 88 9.88 1.69 7.07
N GLU A 89 9.93 2.87 7.69
CA GLU A 89 9.51 3.02 9.08
C GLU A 89 8.01 3.30 9.19
N THR A 90 7.21 2.27 9.42
CA THR A 90 5.86 2.48 9.97
C THR A 90 6.02 2.88 11.44
N THR A 91 5.80 4.17 11.74
CA THR A 91 5.90 4.67 13.12
C THR A 91 4.90 3.98 14.04
N LEU A 92 5.22 3.98 15.34
CA LEU A 92 4.34 3.43 16.37
C LEU A 92 2.93 4.06 16.32
N SER A 93 2.85 5.35 16.03
CA SER A 93 1.58 6.06 15.82
C SER A 93 0.79 5.54 14.61
N HIS A 94 1.46 5.21 13.50
CA HIS A 94 0.82 4.60 12.33
C HIS A 94 0.29 3.19 12.65
N ARG A 95 1.03 2.40 13.42
CA ARG A 95 0.61 1.06 13.89
C ARG A 95 -0.60 1.13 14.81
N ILE A 96 -0.63 2.11 15.73
CA ILE A 96 -1.77 2.33 16.64
C ILE A 96 -3.01 2.78 15.87
N LEU A 97 -2.88 3.70 14.91
CA LEU A 97 -3.99 4.12 14.07
C LEU A 97 -4.55 2.96 13.24
N LEU A 98 -3.68 2.15 12.63
CA LEU A 98 -4.11 0.94 11.91
C LEU A 98 -4.86 -0.02 12.82
N PHE A 99 -4.39 -0.22 14.05
CA PHE A 99 -5.08 -1.05 15.04
C PHE A 99 -6.46 -0.49 15.42
N ILE A 100 -6.56 0.81 15.73
CA ILE A 100 -7.83 1.48 16.07
C ILE A 100 -8.81 1.40 14.90
N PHE A 101 -8.37 1.73 13.68
CA PHE A 101 -9.22 1.61 12.50
C PHE A 101 -9.63 0.16 12.26
N SER A 102 -8.75 -0.81 12.51
CA SER A 102 -9.09 -2.24 12.41
C SER A 102 -10.20 -2.62 13.39
N CYS A 103 -10.09 -2.23 14.66
CA CYS A 103 -11.14 -2.49 15.65
C CYS A 103 -12.46 -1.79 15.29
N LEU A 104 -12.41 -0.52 14.85
CA LEU A 104 -13.59 0.24 14.42
C LEU A 104 -14.28 -0.41 13.23
N PHE A 105 -13.51 -0.80 12.21
CA PHE A 105 -14.04 -1.45 11.02
C PHE A 105 -14.65 -2.81 11.37
N ILE A 106 -13.97 -3.65 12.18
CA ILE A 106 -14.52 -4.92 12.68
C ILE A 106 -15.85 -4.70 13.40
N TYR A 107 -15.94 -3.67 14.25
CA TYR A 107 -17.17 -3.32 14.96
C TYR A 107 -18.30 -2.91 13.98
N ILE A 108 -17.99 -2.09 12.98
CA ILE A 108 -18.95 -1.68 11.94
C ILE A 108 -19.43 -2.89 11.14
N ALA A 109 -18.52 -3.79 10.71
CA ALA A 109 -18.89 -4.99 9.97
C ALA A 109 -19.77 -5.94 10.79
N TYR A 110 -19.52 -6.06 12.10
CA TYR A 110 -20.39 -6.79 13.01
C TYR A 110 -21.79 -6.18 13.05
N LYS A 111 -21.90 -4.85 13.18
CA LYS A 111 -23.19 -4.14 13.23
C LYS A 111 -23.96 -4.18 11.91
N LEU A 112 -23.28 -4.25 10.77
CA LEU A 112 -23.88 -4.24 9.43
C LEU A 112 -24.21 -5.64 8.88
N ASN A 113 -24.38 -6.67 9.72
CA ASN A 113 -24.71 -8.03 9.29
C ASN A 113 -23.55 -8.78 8.59
N ASN A 114 -22.36 -8.73 9.19
CA ASN A 114 -21.19 -9.55 8.82
C ASN A 114 -20.54 -9.20 7.48
N TYR A 115 -20.31 -7.90 7.19
CA TYR A 115 -19.48 -7.43 6.07
C TYR A 115 -17.96 -7.71 6.25
N PHE A 116 -17.63 -8.78 6.98
CA PHE A 116 -16.28 -9.24 7.24
C PHE A 116 -15.51 -9.48 5.95
N THR A 117 -16.14 -10.06 4.93
CA THR A 117 -15.53 -10.30 3.62
C THR A 117 -15.08 -9.02 2.92
N PHE A 118 -15.84 -7.92 3.04
CA PHE A 118 -15.43 -6.62 2.50
C PHE A 118 -14.16 -6.13 3.21
N LEU A 119 -14.15 -6.21 4.55
CA LEU A 119 -12.98 -5.81 5.33
C LEU A 119 -11.76 -6.66 5.02
N SER A 120 -11.92 -7.97 4.81
CA SER A 120 -10.83 -8.83 4.33
C SER A 120 -10.21 -8.29 3.06
N GLY A 121 -11.03 -7.91 2.07
CA GLY A 121 -10.55 -7.34 0.82
C GLY A 121 -9.79 -6.03 1.02
N PHE A 122 -10.32 -5.15 1.86
CA PHE A 122 -9.69 -3.87 2.20
C PHE A 122 -8.33 -4.07 2.89
N PHE A 123 -8.27 -4.90 3.93
CA PHE A 123 -7.03 -5.19 4.66
C PHE A 123 -6.01 -5.94 3.80
N TRP A 124 -6.48 -6.88 2.98
CA TRP A 124 -5.61 -7.57 2.03
C TRP A 124 -4.97 -6.57 1.06
N GLY A 125 -5.74 -5.61 0.55
CA GLY A 125 -5.21 -4.50 -0.23
C GLY A 125 -4.13 -3.71 0.51
N ALA A 126 -4.39 -3.35 1.77
CA ALA A 126 -3.42 -2.62 2.60
C ALA A 126 -2.10 -3.34 2.80
N VAL A 127 -2.16 -4.66 3.03
CA VAL A 127 -0.96 -5.49 3.19
C VAL A 127 -0.25 -5.70 1.85
N ALA A 128 -1.01 -5.93 0.78
CA ALA A 128 -0.49 -6.05 -0.57
C ALA A 128 0.25 -4.78 -0.99
N TYR A 129 -0.29 -3.60 -0.68
CA TYR A 129 0.38 -2.31 -0.88
C TYR A 129 1.75 -2.28 -0.21
N CYS A 130 1.84 -2.60 1.09
CA CYS A 130 3.13 -2.59 1.81
C CYS A 130 4.16 -3.52 1.16
N TYR A 131 3.73 -4.72 0.77
CA TYR A 131 4.61 -5.71 0.15
C TYR A 131 5.06 -5.29 -1.25
N ILE A 132 4.11 -4.87 -2.11
CA ILE A 132 4.41 -4.39 -3.46
C ILE A 132 5.33 -3.18 -3.38
N HIS A 133 5.02 -2.19 -2.54
CA HIS A 133 5.86 -1.01 -2.34
C HIS A 133 7.30 -1.41 -1.99
N TYR A 134 7.48 -2.28 -0.99
CA TYR A 134 8.80 -2.80 -0.63
C TYR A 134 9.52 -3.49 -1.79
N LEU A 135 8.81 -4.30 -2.58
CA LEU A 135 9.37 -4.98 -3.74
C LEU A 135 9.78 -4.00 -4.83
N LEU A 136 8.97 -2.99 -5.15
CA LEU A 136 9.28 -2.01 -6.21
C LEU A 136 10.58 -1.23 -5.93
N HIS A 137 11.04 -1.16 -4.68
CA HIS A 137 12.35 -0.64 -4.30
C HIS A 137 13.53 -1.57 -4.63
N LYS A 138 13.30 -2.78 -5.12
CA LYS A 138 14.34 -3.74 -5.47
C LYS A 138 14.55 -3.78 -6.97
N LYS A 139 15.80 -3.72 -7.40
CA LYS A 139 16.16 -3.72 -8.83
C LYS A 139 15.62 -4.94 -9.59
N TRP A 140 15.60 -6.11 -8.97
CA TRP A 140 15.12 -7.34 -9.60
C TRP A 140 13.61 -7.33 -9.88
N THR A 141 12.84 -6.40 -9.31
CA THR A 141 11.41 -6.27 -9.57
C THR A 141 11.06 -5.75 -10.95
N GLU A 142 12.00 -5.07 -11.60
CA GLU A 142 11.90 -4.72 -13.02
C GLU A 142 11.64 -5.94 -13.92
N ALA A 143 12.16 -7.12 -13.56
CA ALA A 143 12.06 -8.33 -14.39
C ALA A 143 10.63 -8.92 -14.48
N PHE A 144 9.77 -8.71 -13.48
CA PHE A 144 8.42 -9.29 -13.44
C PHE A 144 7.29 -8.27 -13.24
N MET A 145 7.60 -7.06 -12.75
CA MET A 145 6.66 -5.93 -12.67
C MET A 145 7.28 -4.65 -13.27
N PRO A 146 7.76 -4.67 -14.53
CA PRO A 146 8.54 -3.57 -15.11
C PRO A 146 7.78 -2.24 -15.07
N ARG A 147 6.49 -2.26 -15.40
CA ARG A 147 5.68 -1.04 -15.48
C ARG A 147 5.45 -0.40 -14.11
N HIS A 148 5.11 -1.19 -13.09
CA HIS A 148 4.93 -0.69 -11.73
C HIS A 148 6.24 -0.20 -11.14
N HIS A 149 7.33 -0.92 -11.43
CA HIS A 149 8.68 -0.57 -11.01
C HIS A 149 9.08 0.79 -11.60
N ASP A 150 9.02 0.95 -12.92
CA ASP A 150 9.32 2.22 -13.59
C ASP A 150 8.46 3.37 -13.05
N PHE A 151 7.17 3.11 -12.81
CA PHE A 151 6.23 4.11 -12.30
C PHE A 151 6.63 4.60 -10.92
N HIS A 152 6.93 3.68 -10.01
CA HIS A 152 7.33 3.98 -8.64
C HIS A 152 8.72 4.61 -8.56
N ILE A 153 9.69 4.12 -9.34
CA ILE A 153 11.02 4.74 -9.39
C ILE A 153 10.94 6.16 -9.98
N THR A 154 10.10 6.38 -10.98
CA THR A 154 9.86 7.72 -11.55
C THR A 154 9.23 8.66 -10.53
N HIS A 155 8.31 8.18 -9.71
CA HIS A 155 7.77 8.94 -8.57
C HIS A 155 8.91 9.41 -7.64
N HIS A 156 9.78 8.49 -7.22
CA HIS A 156 10.90 8.80 -6.32
C HIS A 156 11.95 9.73 -6.92
N CYS A 157 12.26 9.58 -8.20
CA CYS A 157 13.47 10.18 -8.77
C CYS A 157 13.22 11.40 -9.66
N LYS A 158 12.02 11.55 -10.23
CA LYS A 158 11.74 12.55 -11.27
C LYS A 158 10.51 13.40 -10.98
N HIS A 159 9.41 12.76 -10.59
CA HIS A 159 8.11 13.39 -10.51
C HIS A 159 7.41 13.02 -9.19
N ILE A 160 7.87 13.64 -8.09
CA ILE A 160 7.32 13.43 -6.74
C ILE A 160 5.84 13.83 -6.60
N ASP A 161 5.30 14.59 -7.56
CA ASP A 161 3.92 15.04 -7.64
C ASP A 161 3.07 14.22 -8.65
N LYS A 162 3.60 13.09 -9.12
CA LYS A 162 2.98 12.17 -10.09
C LYS A 162 3.14 10.73 -9.62
N CYS A 163 2.48 9.81 -10.32
CA CYS A 163 2.63 8.38 -10.12
C CYS A 163 2.33 7.92 -8.68
N PHE A 164 1.14 8.27 -8.16
CA PHE A 164 0.77 8.01 -6.77
C PHE A 164 0.25 6.58 -6.54
N GLY A 165 -0.26 5.90 -7.57
CA GLY A 165 -0.67 4.51 -7.47
C GLY A 165 0.53 3.57 -7.36
N VAL A 166 0.60 2.81 -6.28
CA VAL A 166 1.66 1.81 -6.04
C VAL A 166 1.16 0.41 -6.38
N THR A 167 -0.05 0.04 -5.95
CA THR A 167 -0.67 -1.25 -6.26
C THR A 167 -1.28 -1.26 -7.66
N VAL A 168 -1.99 -0.18 -8.02
CA VAL A 168 -2.69 -0.03 -9.30
C VAL A 168 -2.51 1.39 -9.85
N MET A 169 -2.41 1.52 -11.17
CA MET A 169 -2.11 2.80 -11.84
C MET A 169 -3.37 3.49 -12.40
N TRP A 170 -4.53 2.85 -12.36
CA TRP A 170 -5.74 3.39 -13.03
C TRP A 170 -6.26 4.65 -12.38
N TRP A 171 -6.00 4.87 -11.09
CA TRP A 171 -6.36 6.13 -10.44
C TRP A 171 -5.51 7.27 -11.00
N ASP A 172 -4.22 7.03 -11.29
CA ASP A 172 -3.41 8.02 -12.00
C ASP A 172 -3.86 8.25 -13.45
N MET A 173 -4.31 7.21 -14.14
CA MET A 173 -4.90 7.35 -15.48
C MET A 173 -6.16 8.21 -15.43
N LEU A 174 -7.07 7.91 -14.49
CA LEU A 174 -8.35 8.61 -14.32
C LEU A 174 -8.15 10.08 -13.92
N PHE A 175 -7.22 10.36 -13.02
CA PHE A 175 -6.99 11.71 -12.49
C PHE A 175 -5.85 12.48 -13.20
N GLY A 176 -5.27 11.92 -14.26
CA GLY A 176 -4.23 12.59 -15.05
C GLY A 176 -2.93 12.85 -14.29
N THR A 177 -2.54 11.95 -13.38
CA THR A 177 -1.27 12.04 -12.62
C THR A 177 -0.16 11.17 -13.19
N ILE A 178 -0.29 10.74 -14.45
CA ILE A 178 0.78 10.10 -15.22
C ILE A 178 1.62 11.18 -15.96
N PRO A 179 2.96 11.11 -15.91
CA PRO A 179 3.84 12.00 -16.69
C PRO A 179 3.58 11.88 -18.20
N LYS A 180 3.53 13.02 -18.91
CA LYS A 180 3.28 13.06 -20.37
C LYS A 180 4.44 12.48 -21.21
N LYS A 181 5.65 12.39 -20.65
CA LYS A 181 6.86 11.89 -21.31
C LYS A 181 7.74 11.15 -20.30
N ASN A 182 8.47 10.12 -20.75
CA ASN A 182 9.53 9.42 -20.01
C ASN A 182 9.14 8.80 -18.67
N LEU A 183 8.30 7.76 -18.73
CA LEU A 183 7.92 6.93 -17.59
C LEU A 183 9.08 6.07 -17.03
N SER A 184 10.09 5.76 -17.83
CA SER A 184 11.25 4.98 -17.38
C SER A 184 12.37 5.87 -16.87
N ALA A 185 13.01 5.48 -15.77
CA ALA A 185 14.20 6.13 -15.26
C ALA A 185 15.40 5.83 -16.18
N SER A 186 16.32 6.79 -16.35
CA SER A 186 17.54 6.51 -17.13
C SER A 186 18.46 5.57 -16.34
N ASN A 187 19.31 4.80 -17.04
CA ASN A 187 20.31 3.94 -16.39
C ASN A 187 21.18 4.69 -15.37
N LYS A 188 21.47 5.97 -15.61
CA LYS A 188 22.20 6.83 -14.66
C LYS A 188 21.41 7.02 -13.35
N ILE A 189 20.11 7.29 -13.44
CA ILE A 189 19.22 7.45 -12.27
C ILE A 189 19.09 6.12 -11.53
N LEU A 190 18.84 5.01 -12.24
CA LEU A 190 18.73 3.68 -11.64
C LEU A 190 20.03 3.30 -10.91
N ASN A 191 21.19 3.53 -11.53
CA ASN A 191 22.48 3.26 -10.90
C ASN A 191 22.70 4.13 -9.65
N PHE A 192 22.29 5.40 -9.65
CA PHE A 192 22.35 6.22 -8.44
C PHE A 192 21.43 5.71 -7.35
N TYR A 193 20.19 5.37 -7.72
CA TYR A 193 19.15 4.88 -6.81
C TYR A 193 19.56 3.59 -6.08
N TYR A 194 20.16 2.63 -6.80
CA TYR A 194 20.54 1.31 -6.25
C TYR A 194 21.96 1.22 -5.69
N LYS A 195 22.76 2.29 -5.77
CA LYS A 195 24.14 2.30 -5.25
C LYS A 195 24.22 2.68 -3.76
N LYS A 196 23.11 3.13 -3.16
CA LYS A 196 22.95 3.33 -1.71
C LYS A 196 22.72 2.00 -0.98
#